data_AF-A0A8T1GHX1-F1
#
_entry.id   AF-A0A8T1GHX1-F1
#
_cell.length_a   1.000
_cell.length_b   1.000
_cell.length_c   1.000
_cell.angle_alpha   90.00
_cell.angle_beta   90.00
_cell.angle_gamma   90.00
#
_symmetry.space_group_name_H-M   'P 1'
#
loop_
_entity.id
_entity.type
_entity.pdbx_description
1 polymer ?
#
loop_
_entity_poly.entity_id
_entity_poly.type
_entity_poly.pdbx_seq_one_letter_code
_entity_poly.pdbx_strand_id
1 'polypeptide(L)'
;MHDVAKKMGMTLEVTLGICFGIMFDGWSSGSMHYVAVYGGFETDGNLRLQLLAVSPLDDGSQDADAHIKLFDCVLDVYNKTLDMVAFIVGDNCSTNQSITTKLDVPLVGCASHRFNLAVNKYLAEWNHQPV
;
A
#
# COMPACT_ATOMS: atom_id res chain seq x y z
N MET A 1 6.33 -20.52 -17.65
CA MET A 1 5.78 -19.49 -16.73
C MET A 1 5.95 -19.88 -15.27
N HIS A 2 5.59 -21.10 -14.84
CA HIS A 2 5.77 -21.56 -13.46
C HIS A 2 7.20 -21.40 -12.91
N ASP A 3 8.23 -21.83 -13.66
CA ASP A 3 9.62 -21.72 -13.19
C ASP A 3 10.11 -20.27 -13.08
N VAL A 4 9.63 -19.39 -13.97
CA VAL A 4 9.95 -17.96 -13.95
C VAL A 4 9.31 -17.31 -12.72
N ALA A 5 8.02 -17.56 -12.48
CA ALA A 5 7.31 -17.05 -11.31
C ALA A 5 7.95 -17.54 -10.00
N LYS A 6 8.31 -18.83 -9.92
CA LYS A 6 9.00 -19.39 -8.76
C LYS A 6 10.37 -18.76 -8.54
N LYS A 7 11.15 -18.57 -9.62
CA LYS A 7 12.46 -17.91 -9.55
C LYS A 7 12.34 -16.44 -9.14
N MET A 8 11.34 -15.72 -9.65
CA MET A 8 11.06 -14.35 -9.23
C MET A 8 10.63 -14.29 -7.76
N GLY A 9 9.77 -15.21 -7.30
CA GLY A 9 9.38 -15.32 -5.90
C GLY A 9 10.57 -15.51 -4.96
N MET A 10 11.45 -16.47 -5.25
CA MET A 10 12.68 -16.69 -4.48
C MET A 10 13.64 -15.48 -4.52
N THR A 11 13.69 -14.77 -5.66
CA THR A 11 14.50 -13.55 -5.78
C THR A 11 13.93 -12.44 -4.90
N LEU A 12 12.61 -12.26 -4.88
CA LEU A 12 11.94 -11.24 -4.07
C LEU A 12 12.00 -11.55 -2.58
N GLU A 13 11.90 -12.82 -2.19
CA GLU A 13 12.13 -13.25 -0.81
C GLU A 13 13.49 -12.76 -0.29
N VAL A 14 14.57 -12.96 -1.06
CA VAL A 14 15.91 -12.49 -0.67
C VAL A 14 16.01 -10.97 -0.74
N THR A 15 15.44 -10.36 -1.78
CA THR A 15 15.65 -8.95 -2.10
C THR A 15 14.88 -8.01 -1.17
N LEU A 16 13.68 -8.37 -0.70
CA LEU A 16 12.93 -7.57 0.28
C LEU A 16 13.64 -7.53 1.66
N GLY A 17 14.49 -8.51 1.96
CA GLY A 17 15.14 -8.63 3.27
C GLY A 17 14.14 -8.93 4.38
N ILE A 18 14.45 -8.47 5.60
CA ILE A 18 13.63 -8.68 6.82
C ILE A 18 13.07 -7.37 7.40
N CYS A 19 13.28 -6.25 6.70
CA CYS A 19 12.85 -4.93 7.12
C CYS A 19 12.55 -4.11 5.88
N PHE A 20 11.26 -3.85 5.63
CA PHE A 20 10.79 -3.13 4.44
C PHE A 20 9.50 -2.37 4.77
N GLY A 21 9.16 -1.39 3.95
CA GLY A 21 7.86 -0.70 4.02
C GLY A 21 6.85 -1.31 3.05
N ILE A 22 5.56 -1.17 3.34
CA ILE A 22 4.49 -1.46 2.37
C ILE A 22 3.95 -0.13 1.84
N MET A 23 3.91 0.01 0.53
CA MET A 23 3.14 1.06 -0.14
C MET A 23 1.97 0.41 -0.85
N PHE A 24 0.77 0.94 -0.67
CA PHE A 24 -0.40 0.40 -1.36
C PHE A 24 -1.34 1.50 -1.82
N ASP A 25 -2.16 1.16 -2.81
CA ASP A 25 -3.24 2.01 -3.30
C ASP A 25 -4.44 1.15 -3.69
N GLY A 26 -5.63 1.70 -3.47
CA GLY A 26 -6.90 1.05 -3.71
C GLY A 26 -7.73 1.80 -4.75
N TRP A 27 -8.27 1.10 -5.74
CA TRP A 27 -9.18 1.69 -6.71
C TRP A 27 -10.35 0.77 -7.02
N SER A 28 -11.46 1.35 -7.42
CA SER A 28 -12.65 0.59 -7.82
C SER A 28 -12.81 0.61 -9.34
N SER A 29 -13.14 -0.55 -9.92
CA SER A 29 -13.49 -0.70 -11.33
C SER A 29 -14.73 -1.58 -11.45
N GLY A 30 -15.84 -0.99 -11.89
CA GLY A 30 -17.14 -1.66 -11.86
C GLY A 30 -17.59 -1.95 -10.42
N SER A 31 -17.97 -3.19 -10.14
CA SER A 31 -18.37 -3.64 -8.80
C SER A 31 -17.21 -4.13 -7.94
N MET A 32 -15.97 -4.08 -8.45
CA MET A 32 -14.80 -4.68 -7.79
C MET A 32 -13.86 -3.59 -7.26
N HIS A 33 -13.41 -3.76 -6.03
CA HIS A 33 -12.34 -2.95 -5.45
C HIS A 33 -11.02 -3.71 -5.55
N TYR A 34 -10.00 -3.08 -6.10
CA TYR A 34 -8.66 -3.64 -6.28
C TYR A 34 -7.69 -2.91 -5.38
N VAL A 35 -6.71 -3.65 -4.87
CA VAL A 35 -5.59 -3.11 -4.11
C VAL A 35 -4.30 -3.56 -4.77
N ALA A 36 -3.42 -2.60 -5.06
CA ALA A 36 -2.03 -2.86 -5.44
C ALA A 36 -1.15 -2.74 -4.19
N VAL A 37 -0.29 -3.73 -3.98
CA VAL A 37 0.64 -3.79 -2.85
C VAL A 37 2.08 -3.79 -3.37
N TYR A 38 2.89 -2.88 -2.85
CA TYR A 38 4.31 -2.74 -3.17
C TYR A 38 5.16 -2.92 -1.91
N GLY A 39 6.28 -3.63 -2.05
CA GLY A 39 7.36 -3.65 -1.06
C GLY A 39 8.37 -2.55 -1.37
N GLY A 40 8.59 -1.66 -0.41
CA GLY A 40 9.59 -0.60 -0.46
C GLY A 40 10.79 -0.93 0.41
N PHE A 41 11.97 -1.04 -0.19
CA PHE A 41 13.19 -1.39 0.52
C PHE A 41 14.39 -0.67 -0.11
N GLU A 42 15.50 -0.62 0.62
CA GLU A 42 16.73 -0.01 0.16
C GLU A 42 17.66 -1.08 -0.42
N THR A 43 18.32 -0.78 -1.54
CA THR A 43 19.42 -1.60 -2.07
C THR A 43 20.46 -0.70 -2.73
N ASP A 44 21.72 -0.83 -2.29
CA ASP A 44 22.86 -0.06 -2.78
C ASP A 44 22.68 1.48 -2.70
N GLY A 45 22.15 1.96 -1.58
CA GLY A 45 21.79 3.35 -1.30
C GLY A 45 20.55 3.86 -2.02
N ASN A 46 19.82 3.01 -2.74
CA ASN A 46 18.68 3.41 -3.57
C ASN A 46 17.38 2.79 -3.08
N LEU A 47 16.33 3.62 -2.98
CA LEU A 47 14.97 3.14 -2.75
C LEU A 47 14.50 2.32 -3.95
N ARG A 48 14.05 1.10 -3.70
CA ARG A 48 13.38 0.24 -4.66
C ARG A 48 11.93 0.03 -4.23
N LEU A 49 11.04 0.10 -5.21
CA LEU A 49 9.62 -0.23 -5.06
C LEU A 49 9.31 -1.40 -5.96
N GLN A 50 8.91 -2.52 -5.37
CA GLN A 50 8.56 -3.73 -6.09
C GLN A 50 7.07 -4.00 -5.95
N LEU A 51 6.35 -4.13 -7.06
CA LEU A 51 4.97 -4.62 -7.04
C LEU A 51 4.96 -6.08 -6.57
N LEU A 52 4.23 -6.35 -5.49
CA LEU A 52 4.06 -7.69 -4.91
C LEU A 52 2.75 -8.32 -5.39
N ALA A 53 1.66 -7.55 -5.39
CA ALA A 53 0.36 -8.04 -5.82
C ALA A 53 -0.54 -6.94 -6.36
N VAL A 54 -1.45 -7.34 -7.24
CA VAL A 54 -2.68 -6.61 -7.54
C VAL A 54 -3.81 -7.61 -7.33
N SER A 55 -4.65 -7.38 -6.34
CA SER A 55 -5.71 -8.31 -5.97
C SER A 55 -7.04 -7.58 -5.78
N PRO A 56 -8.18 -8.18 -6.17
CA PRO A 56 -9.46 -7.73 -5.66
C PRO A 56 -9.53 -7.89 -4.14
N LEU A 57 -10.24 -6.99 -3.48
CA LEU A 57 -10.63 -7.06 -2.07
C LEU A 57 -12.04 -7.66 -2.02
N ASP A 58 -12.11 -8.99 -2.07
CA ASP A 58 -13.32 -9.76 -2.41
C ASP A 58 -14.19 -10.13 -1.18
N ASP A 59 -13.86 -9.66 0.03
CA ASP A 59 -14.55 -10.04 1.27
C ASP A 59 -15.77 -9.17 1.62
N GLY A 60 -16.13 -8.22 0.75
CA GLY A 60 -17.25 -7.29 0.97
C GLY A 60 -16.97 -6.19 2.00
N SER A 61 -15.76 -6.15 2.57
CA SER A 61 -15.29 -5.07 3.43
C SER A 61 -14.07 -4.36 2.81
N GLN A 62 -13.97 -3.05 3.02
CA GLN A 62 -12.78 -2.27 2.69
C GLN A 62 -12.14 -1.70 3.97
N ASP A 63 -12.40 -2.35 5.10
CA ASP A 63 -11.85 -1.96 6.39
C ASP A 63 -10.37 -2.33 6.54
N ALA A 64 -9.78 -1.92 7.66
CA ALA A 64 -8.39 -2.18 7.96
C ALA A 64 -8.05 -3.67 8.10
N ASP A 65 -8.98 -4.50 8.60
CA ASP A 65 -8.73 -5.94 8.80
C ASP A 65 -8.66 -6.67 7.46
N ALA A 66 -9.54 -6.33 6.52
CA ALA A 66 -9.51 -6.83 5.15
C ALA A 66 -8.17 -6.54 4.47
N HIS A 67 -7.66 -5.31 4.61
CA HIS A 67 -6.36 -4.91 4.07
C HIS A 67 -5.19 -5.62 4.75
N ILE A 68 -5.19 -5.71 6.08
CA ILE A 68 -4.13 -6.42 6.83
C ILE A 68 -4.08 -7.89 6.40
N LYS A 69 -5.23 -8.54 6.28
CA LYS A 69 -5.32 -9.92 5.80
C LYS A 69 -4.80 -10.06 4.36
N LEU A 70 -5.11 -9.12 3.48
CA LEU A 70 -4.54 -9.10 2.14
C LEU A 70 -3.01 -8.98 2.20
N PHE A 71 -2.46 -8.09 3.02
CA PHE A 71 -1.01 -7.95 3.16
C PHE A 71 -0.37 -9.23 3.67
N ASP A 72 -0.94 -9.86 4.70
CA ASP A 72 -0.46 -11.13 5.25
C ASP A 72 -0.44 -12.23 4.17
N CYS A 73 -1.53 -12.40 3.43
CA CYS A 73 -1.59 -13.37 2.32
C CYS A 73 -0.58 -13.08 1.21
N VAL A 74 -0.35 -11.80 0.86
CA VAL A 74 0.62 -11.41 -0.17
C VAL A 74 2.05 -11.67 0.31
N LEU A 75 2.36 -11.34 1.57
CA LEU A 75 3.67 -11.53 2.16
C LEU A 75 4.04 -13.01 2.31
N ASP A 76 3.07 -13.87 2.66
CA ASP A 76 3.26 -15.32 2.79
C ASP A 76 3.78 -15.96 1.49
N VAL A 77 3.35 -15.47 0.31
CA VAL A 77 3.86 -15.91 -1.00
C VAL A 77 5.37 -15.73 -1.14
N TYR A 78 5.94 -14.76 -0.43
CA TYR A 78 7.36 -14.41 -0.44
C TYR A 78 8.10 -14.83 0.85
N ASN A 79 7.48 -15.69 1.66
CA ASN A 79 8.00 -16.13 2.96
C ASN A 79 8.32 -14.93 3.88
N LYS A 80 7.42 -13.95 3.88
CA LYS A 80 7.46 -12.74 4.71
C LYS A 80 6.25 -12.69 5.63
N THR A 81 6.39 -11.91 6.68
CA THR A 81 5.38 -11.76 7.73
C THR A 81 5.19 -10.28 8.05
N LEU A 82 4.06 -9.93 8.67
CA LEU A 82 3.73 -8.55 9.00
C LEU A 82 4.70 -7.91 10.01
N ASP A 83 5.38 -8.69 10.86
CA ASP A 83 6.40 -8.17 11.79
C ASP A 83 7.66 -7.65 11.10
N MET A 84 7.89 -8.00 9.84
CA MET A 84 8.98 -7.46 9.02
C MET A 84 8.66 -6.09 8.39
N VAL A 85 7.40 -5.64 8.53
CA VAL A 85 6.95 -4.36 7.98
C VAL A 85 7.36 -3.23 8.93
N ALA A 86 8.19 -2.31 8.46
CA ALA A 86 8.72 -1.21 9.25
C ALA A 86 7.86 0.07 9.20
N PHE A 87 7.09 0.25 8.13
CA PHE A 87 6.22 1.41 7.91
C PHE A 87 5.21 1.13 6.81
N ILE A 88 4.12 1.90 6.80
CA ILE A 88 3.12 1.89 5.73
C ILE A 88 3.16 3.23 5.00
N VAL A 89 3.05 3.21 3.68
CA VAL A 89 2.91 4.38 2.82
C VAL A 89 1.52 4.34 2.19
N GLY A 90 0.75 5.40 2.40
CA GLY A 90 -0.62 5.50 1.90
C GLY A 90 -1.20 6.88 2.14
N ASP A 91 -2.40 7.15 1.66
CA ASP A 91 -3.10 8.39 2.03
C ASP A 91 -3.47 8.41 3.52
N ASN A 92 -3.70 9.59 4.08
CA ASN A 92 -3.96 9.73 5.51
C ASN A 92 -5.44 9.53 5.85
N CYS A 93 -6.07 8.52 5.26
CA CYS A 93 -7.46 8.19 5.55
C CYS A 93 -7.59 7.38 6.86
N SER A 94 -8.80 7.34 7.43
CA SER A 94 -9.08 6.61 8.68
C SER A 94 -8.75 5.12 8.58
N THR A 95 -8.95 4.50 7.42
CA THR A 95 -8.59 3.10 7.19
C THR A 95 -7.10 2.89 7.31
N ASN A 96 -6.27 3.73 6.67
CA ASN A 96 -4.81 3.59 6.72
C ASN A 96 -4.22 3.90 8.10
N GLN A 97 -4.83 4.86 8.82
CA GLN A 97 -4.50 5.11 10.23
C GLN A 97 -4.86 3.90 11.11
N SER A 98 -6.00 3.25 10.86
CA SER A 98 -6.41 2.04 11.57
C SER A 98 -5.48 0.85 11.27
N ILE A 99 -5.06 0.67 10.01
CA ILE A 99 -4.05 -0.34 9.63
C ILE A 99 -2.76 -0.13 10.40
N THR A 100 -2.20 1.08 10.36
CA THR A 100 -0.93 1.40 11.03
C THR A 100 -1.00 1.29 12.54
N THR A 101 -2.14 1.65 13.14
CA THR A 101 -2.38 1.44 14.58
C THR A 101 -2.41 -0.03 14.95
N LYS A 102 -3.06 -0.88 14.14
CA LYS A 102 -3.17 -2.33 14.40
C LYS A 102 -1.85 -3.06 14.20
N LEU A 103 -1.04 -2.60 13.25
CA LEU A 103 0.29 -3.16 12.96
C LEU A 103 1.40 -2.57 13.84
N ASP A 104 1.11 -1.50 14.60
CA ASP A 104 2.07 -0.75 15.43
C ASP A 104 3.28 -0.22 14.65
N VAL A 105 3.01 0.38 13.48
CA VAL A 105 4.04 0.93 12.57
C VAL A 105 3.69 2.35 12.13
N PRO A 106 4.67 3.21 11.80
CA PRO A 106 4.39 4.57 11.35
C PRO A 106 3.71 4.62 9.97
N LEU A 107 2.84 5.63 9.79
CA LEU A 107 2.26 6.00 8.49
C LEU A 107 3.05 7.12 7.82
N VAL A 108 3.52 6.85 6.59
CA VAL A 108 4.10 7.85 5.68
C VAL A 108 3.01 8.33 4.74
N GLY A 109 2.50 9.54 5.00
CA GLY A 109 1.37 10.11 4.26
C GLY A 109 1.69 10.42 2.79
N CYS A 110 0.75 10.07 1.91
CA CYS A 110 0.84 10.30 0.48
C CYS A 110 0.87 11.80 0.12
N ALA A 111 1.94 12.25 -0.52
CA ALA A 111 2.13 13.66 -0.89
C ALA A 111 1.12 14.13 -1.96
N SER A 112 0.78 13.28 -2.93
CA SER A 112 -0.20 13.62 -3.98
C SER A 112 -1.60 13.82 -3.40
N HIS A 113 -2.00 13.02 -2.41
CA HIS A 113 -3.27 13.22 -1.71
C HIS A 113 -3.31 14.57 -0.99
N ARG A 114 -2.23 14.93 -0.26
CA ARG A 114 -2.13 16.25 0.38
C ARG A 114 -2.20 17.40 -0.62
N PHE A 115 -1.56 17.23 -1.78
CA PHE A 115 -1.63 18.21 -2.87
C PHE A 115 -3.07 18.33 -3.42
N ASN A 116 -3.75 17.20 -3.66
CA ASN A 116 -5.13 17.18 -4.14
C ASN A 116 -6.09 17.86 -3.15
N LEU A 117 -5.92 17.63 -1.85
CA LEU A 117 -6.69 18.33 -0.82
C LEU A 117 -6.47 19.84 -0.86
N ALA A 118 -5.22 20.29 -1.04
CA ALA A 118 -4.91 21.70 -1.15
C ALA A 118 -5.58 22.34 -2.40
N VAL A 119 -5.48 21.68 -3.55
CA VAL A 119 -6.12 22.15 -4.79
C VAL A 119 -7.64 22.26 -4.64
N ASN A 120 -8.29 21.24 -4.08
CA ASN A 120 -9.73 21.26 -3.86
C ASN A 120 -10.16 22.41 -2.93
N LYS A 121 -9.36 22.72 -1.90
CA LYS A 121 -9.62 23.85 -1.02
C LYS A 121 -9.56 25.19 -1.77
N TYR A 122 -8.52 25.41 -2.58
CA TYR A 122 -8.40 26.64 -3.38
C TYR A 122 -9.53 26.78 -4.41
N LEU A 123 -9.93 25.69 -5.06
CA LEU A 123 -11.05 25.71 -6.01
C LEU A 123 -12.38 26.01 -5.32
N ALA A 124 -12.60 25.46 -4.13
CA ALA A 124 -13.79 25.77 -3.34
C ALA A 124 -13.82 27.25 -2.97
N GLU A 125 -12.72 27.82 -2.50
CA GLU A 125 -12.63 29.26 -2.17
C GLU A 125 -12.86 30.15 -3.40
N TRP A 126 -12.35 29.77 -4.58
CA TRP A 126 -12.54 30.51 -5.83
C TRP A 126 -14.00 30.51 -6.31
N ASN A 127 -14.68 29.37 -6.24
CA ASN A 127 -16.09 29.24 -6.65
C ASN A 127 -17.09 29.99 -5.75
N HIS A 128 -16.67 30.43 -4.55
CA HIS A 128 -17.50 31.24 -3.65
C HIS A 128 -17.18 32.74 -3.72
N GLN A 129 -16.33 33.19 -4.65
CA GLN A 129 -16.11 34.62 -4.87
C GLN A 129 -17.30 35.20 -5.65
N PRO A 130 -17.91 36.31 -5.17
CA PRO A 130 -18.94 36.99 -5.94
C PRO A 130 -18.33 37.54 -7.24
N VAL A 131 -19.05 37.35 -8.35
CA VAL A 131 -18.72 37.89 -9.69
C VAL A 131 -18.69 39.41 -9.66
#